data_AF-A0A829PWU3-F1
#
_entry.id   AF-A0A829PWU3-F1
#
_cell.length_a   1.000
_cell.length_b   1.000
_cell.length_c   1.000
_cell.angle_alpha   90.00
_cell.angle_beta   90.00
_cell.angle_gamma   90.00
#
_symmetry.space_group_name_H-M   'P 1'
#
loop_
_entity.id
_entity.type
_entity.pdbx_description
1 polymer ?
#
loop_
_entity_poly.entity_id
_entity_poly.type
_entity_poly.pdbx_seq_one_letter_code
_entity_poly.pdbx_strand_id
1 'polypeptide(L)'
;MKAVADFVHARGLLFGIYASPGEATCAQNGGSYPGRTGSRGHEIQDAQTFARWGVDYVKYDWCGPPADVDELVDSFTIMRDALRATGRPILYSINPNSGTVIPPNRYDSFTGVATMTRVSQDLVPAWGAIDAYDTSLGIVDALANAAGPGFRCTPQPGFFCDYDMLVAGAPQVAGIDLPPLNTAESRAQLALWAEWGSPLIAGNDLTHMPEDIRALLINRDLLAIDQDSLRASATALAGSGGTIWTRPLGDGSTAIVIVNRDDVAQPFRAAFSALGLPKARRFDVLDVFSGQRSVQQLTYRTSLAAHDARLLRVRAIGDQ
;
A
#
# COMPACT_ATOMS: atom_id res chain seq x y z
N MET A 1 8.29 24.67 11.33
CA MET A 1 8.66 23.32 10.84
C MET A 1 10.08 23.22 10.30
N LYS A 2 10.72 24.26 9.73
CA LYS A 2 12.09 24.16 9.19
C LYS A 2 13.10 23.45 10.12
N ALA A 3 13.14 23.81 11.40
CA ALA A 3 14.05 23.17 12.36
C ALA A 3 13.83 21.64 12.51
N VAL A 4 12.59 21.17 12.36
CA VAL A 4 12.26 19.73 12.35
C VAL A 4 12.77 19.07 11.08
N ALA A 5 12.51 19.68 9.92
CA ALA A 5 13.02 19.17 8.65
C ALA A 5 14.55 19.11 8.65
N ASP A 6 15.23 20.18 9.09
CA ASP A 6 16.70 20.22 9.21
C ASP A 6 17.22 19.09 10.14
N PHE A 7 16.53 18.83 11.26
CA PHE A 7 16.88 17.75 12.18
C PHE A 7 16.71 16.35 11.56
N VAL A 8 15.66 16.14 10.76
CA VAL A 8 15.36 14.90 10.04
C VAL A 8 16.38 14.69 8.91
N HIS A 9 16.65 15.72 8.12
CA HIS A 9 17.63 15.71 7.03
C HIS A 9 19.06 15.46 7.54
N ALA A 10 19.43 16.00 8.69
CA ALA A 10 20.72 15.73 9.33
C ALA A 10 20.94 14.25 9.69
N ARG A 11 19.89 13.42 9.64
CA ARG A 11 19.93 11.96 9.84
C ARG A 11 19.79 11.16 8.55
N GLY A 12 19.81 11.84 7.39
CA GLY A 12 19.66 11.19 6.08
C GLY A 12 18.24 10.72 5.77
N LEU A 13 17.23 11.23 6.50
CA LEU A 13 15.82 10.95 6.28
C LEU A 13 15.15 12.09 5.51
N LEU A 14 13.96 11.84 4.95
CA LEU A 14 13.11 12.84 4.31
C LEU A 14 11.95 13.23 5.24
N PHE A 15 11.43 14.45 5.09
CA PHE A 15 10.40 15.01 5.96
C PHE A 15 9.06 15.21 5.24
N GLY A 16 7.99 14.65 5.80
CA GLY A 16 6.62 14.76 5.28
C GLY A 16 5.71 15.70 6.08
N ILE A 17 4.71 16.28 5.42
CA ILE A 17 3.64 17.05 6.05
C ILE A 17 2.27 16.62 5.49
N TYR A 18 1.21 17.07 6.15
CA TYR A 18 -0.18 16.80 5.78
C TYR A 18 -0.95 18.10 5.54
N ALA A 19 -1.82 18.12 4.52
CA ALA A 19 -2.79 19.19 4.27
C ALA A 19 -4.04 18.64 3.56
N SER A 20 -4.98 19.52 3.18
CA SER A 20 -6.24 19.19 2.51
C SER A 20 -6.61 20.30 1.51
N PRO A 21 -7.26 20.00 0.37
CA PRO A 21 -7.77 21.00 -0.58
C PRO A 21 -9.00 21.76 -0.08
N GLY A 22 -9.59 21.34 1.04
CA GLY A 22 -10.69 22.04 1.68
C GLY A 22 -10.23 23.23 2.53
N GLU A 23 -11.18 23.85 3.22
CA GLU A 23 -10.90 24.91 4.21
C GLU A 23 -10.37 24.33 5.53
N ALA A 24 -10.58 23.04 5.77
CA ALA A 24 -10.18 22.36 6.99
C ALA A 24 -9.64 20.96 6.70
N THR A 25 -8.87 20.45 7.65
CA THR A 25 -8.38 19.08 7.67
C THR A 25 -9.46 18.11 8.13
N CYS A 26 -9.26 16.80 7.95
CA CYS A 26 -10.21 15.77 8.39
C CYS A 26 -10.47 15.85 9.90
N ALA A 27 -9.42 16.04 10.71
CA ALA A 27 -9.55 16.20 12.16
C ALA A 27 -10.38 17.44 12.57
N GLN A 28 -10.30 18.52 11.78
CA GLN A 28 -11.07 19.73 12.01
C GLN A 28 -12.54 19.60 11.57
N ASN A 29 -12.79 18.93 10.45
CA ASN A 29 -14.15 18.62 10.01
C ASN A 29 -14.85 17.62 10.93
N GLY A 30 -14.10 16.65 11.47
CA GLY A 30 -14.60 15.71 12.48
C GLY A 30 -14.68 16.28 13.90
N GLY A 31 -14.28 17.55 14.11
CA GLY A 31 -14.35 18.21 15.42
C GLY A 31 -13.33 17.76 16.45
N SER A 32 -12.40 16.86 16.11
CA SER A 32 -11.34 16.38 17.01
C SER A 32 -10.22 17.40 17.22
N TYR A 33 -10.12 18.42 16.36
CA TYR A 33 -9.15 19.51 16.50
C TYR A 33 -9.76 20.86 16.10
N PRO A 34 -9.49 21.97 16.82
CA PRO A 34 -10.06 23.27 16.48
C PRO A 34 -9.42 23.90 15.23
N GLY A 35 -10.12 24.88 14.66
CA GLY A 35 -9.62 25.73 13.56
C GLY A 35 -9.95 25.21 12.15
N ARG A 36 -9.43 25.92 11.14
CA ARG A 36 -9.62 25.65 9.72
C ARG A 36 -8.31 25.94 9.00
N THR A 37 -7.51 24.90 8.79
CA THR A 37 -6.15 25.00 8.24
C THR A 37 -5.97 24.13 7.00
N GLY A 38 -7.05 23.95 6.23
CA GLY A 38 -6.93 23.41 4.88
C GLY A 38 -6.42 24.50 3.92
N SER A 39 -5.99 24.08 2.74
CA SER A 39 -5.24 24.92 1.80
C SER A 39 -6.10 25.61 0.74
N ARG A 40 -7.45 25.50 0.80
CA ARG A 40 -8.35 26.09 -0.21
C ARG A 40 -8.07 27.57 -0.43
N GLY A 41 -7.64 27.95 -1.64
CA GLY A 41 -7.31 29.33 -2.01
C GLY A 41 -5.96 29.84 -1.49
N HIS A 42 -5.20 28.98 -0.80
CA HIS A 42 -3.88 29.27 -0.23
C HIS A 42 -2.80 28.31 -0.76
N GLU A 43 -3.08 27.53 -1.81
CA GLU A 43 -2.24 26.44 -2.29
C GLU A 43 -0.83 26.93 -2.67
N ILE A 44 -0.73 28.08 -3.34
CA ILE A 44 0.56 28.71 -3.69
C ILE A 44 1.33 29.11 -2.42
N GLN A 45 0.65 29.74 -1.46
CA GLN A 45 1.26 30.19 -0.20
C GLN A 45 1.75 28.99 0.62
N ASP A 46 0.94 27.94 0.71
CA ASP A 46 1.22 26.72 1.46
C ASP A 46 2.35 25.94 0.83
N ALA A 47 2.32 25.71 -0.49
CA ALA A 47 3.39 25.06 -1.22
C ALA A 47 4.74 25.77 -1.04
N GLN A 48 4.78 27.11 -1.18
CA GLN A 48 5.99 27.88 -0.91
C GLN A 48 6.44 27.76 0.55
N THR A 49 5.50 27.69 1.50
CA THR A 49 5.81 27.49 2.92
C THR A 49 6.43 26.11 3.17
N PHE A 50 5.86 25.05 2.59
CA PHE A 50 6.39 23.69 2.67
C PHE A 50 7.81 23.63 2.09
N ALA A 51 8.02 24.24 0.91
CA ALA A 51 9.35 24.30 0.29
C ALA A 51 10.37 25.07 1.14
N ARG A 52 10.00 26.23 1.72
CA ARG A 52 10.86 27.00 2.65
C ARG A 52 11.20 26.22 3.92
N TRP A 53 10.29 25.37 4.39
CA TRP A 53 10.55 24.50 5.53
C TRP A 53 11.40 23.28 5.18
N GLY A 54 11.61 22.97 3.90
CA GLY A 54 12.36 21.77 3.50
C GLY A 54 11.51 20.50 3.51
N VAL A 55 10.19 20.60 3.33
CA VAL A 55 9.33 19.42 3.16
C VAL A 55 9.70 18.66 1.87
N ASP A 56 9.67 17.33 1.92
CA ASP A 56 9.98 16.42 0.81
C ASP A 56 8.77 15.58 0.39
N TYR A 57 7.73 15.53 1.22
CA TYR A 57 6.54 14.73 1.02
C TYR A 57 5.30 15.48 1.53
N VAL A 58 4.22 15.49 0.76
CA VAL A 58 2.92 16.04 1.18
C VAL A 58 1.86 14.96 1.02
N LYS A 59 1.22 14.55 2.12
CA LYS A 59 -0.09 13.87 2.09
C LYS A 59 -1.18 14.91 1.96
N TYR A 60 -2.08 14.74 1.01
CA TYR A 60 -3.12 15.71 0.71
C TYR A 60 -4.48 15.04 0.56
N ASP A 61 -5.36 15.29 1.53
CA ASP A 61 -6.50 14.42 1.83
C ASP A 61 -7.82 15.11 1.50
N TRP A 62 -8.73 14.43 0.78
CA TRP A 62 -10.04 14.99 0.43
C TRP A 62 -10.99 14.99 1.64
N CYS A 63 -10.79 15.90 2.58
CA CYS A 63 -11.64 15.99 3.76
C CYS A 63 -12.93 16.80 3.49
N GLY A 64 -13.53 16.65 2.31
CA GLY A 64 -14.67 17.45 1.84
C GLY A 64 -16.00 16.68 1.80
N PRO A 65 -17.10 17.33 1.36
CA PRO A 65 -18.29 16.60 0.95
C PRO A 65 -18.00 15.65 -0.23
N PRO A 66 -18.89 14.69 -0.52
CA PRO A 66 -18.76 13.85 -1.71
C PRO A 66 -18.55 14.69 -2.97
N ALA A 67 -17.56 14.33 -3.76
CA ALA A 67 -17.23 14.96 -5.04
C ALA A 67 -17.14 13.90 -6.14
N ASP A 68 -17.28 14.30 -7.40
CA ASP A 68 -16.98 13.41 -8.51
C ASP A 68 -15.46 13.36 -8.79
N VAL A 69 -15.04 12.38 -9.60
CA VAL A 69 -13.62 12.17 -9.89
C VAL A 69 -12.98 13.36 -10.61
N ASP A 70 -13.75 14.08 -11.44
CA ASP A 70 -13.21 15.17 -12.24
C ASP A 70 -12.97 16.40 -11.35
N GLU A 71 -13.89 16.69 -10.43
CA GLU A 71 -13.73 17.71 -9.37
C GLU A 71 -12.52 17.43 -8.46
N LEU A 72 -12.30 16.17 -8.11
CA LEU A 72 -11.13 15.75 -7.32
C LEU A 72 -9.83 15.96 -8.10
N VAL A 73 -9.79 15.56 -9.38
CA VAL A 73 -8.64 15.76 -10.26
C VAL A 73 -8.29 17.24 -10.37
N ASP A 74 -9.29 18.10 -10.56
CA ASP A 74 -9.09 19.55 -10.62
C ASP A 74 -8.53 20.10 -9.30
N SER A 75 -9.14 19.73 -8.17
CA SER A 75 -8.73 20.20 -6.85
C SER A 75 -7.29 19.77 -6.51
N PHE A 76 -6.95 18.51 -6.76
CA PHE A 76 -5.60 18.00 -6.53
C PHE A 76 -4.56 18.58 -7.48
N THR A 77 -4.98 18.95 -8.70
CA THR A 77 -4.12 19.59 -9.71
C THR A 77 -3.64 20.97 -9.27
N ILE A 78 -4.49 21.76 -8.59
CA ILE A 78 -4.09 23.10 -8.09
C ILE A 78 -2.88 23.00 -7.16
N MET A 79 -2.93 22.10 -6.16
CA MET A 79 -1.81 21.90 -5.23
C MET A 79 -0.60 21.26 -5.93
N ARG A 80 -0.79 20.32 -6.87
CA ARG A 80 0.32 19.78 -7.68
C ARG A 80 1.10 20.90 -8.38
N ASP A 81 0.40 21.81 -9.05
CA ASP A 81 1.03 22.89 -9.80
C ASP A 81 1.70 23.90 -8.88
N ALA A 82 1.09 24.20 -7.73
CA ALA A 82 1.69 25.01 -6.67
C ALA A 82 3.00 24.39 -6.15
N LEU A 83 3.02 23.08 -5.85
CA LEU A 83 4.23 22.36 -5.40
C LEU A 83 5.33 22.38 -6.46
N ARG A 84 4.99 22.10 -7.72
CA ARG A 84 5.95 22.15 -8.85
C ARG A 84 6.54 23.55 -9.03
N ALA A 85 5.74 24.59 -8.89
CA ALA A 85 6.19 25.98 -9.02
C ALA A 85 7.21 26.40 -7.95
N THR A 86 7.33 25.67 -6.84
CA THR A 86 8.37 25.94 -5.83
C THR A 86 9.79 25.60 -6.29
N GLY A 87 9.93 24.74 -7.31
CA GLY A 87 11.22 24.22 -7.78
C GLY A 87 11.87 23.18 -6.86
N ARG A 88 11.28 22.87 -5.69
CA ARG A 88 11.74 21.80 -4.81
C ARG A 88 11.06 20.48 -5.21
N PRO A 89 11.79 19.36 -5.35
CA PRO A 89 11.19 18.05 -5.49
C PRO A 89 10.41 17.69 -4.22
N ILE A 90 9.09 17.58 -4.33
CA ILE A 90 8.19 17.19 -3.24
C ILE A 90 7.32 16.05 -3.75
N LEU A 91 7.38 14.89 -3.10
CA LEU A 91 6.51 13.75 -3.40
C LEU A 91 5.09 14.12 -2.99
N TYR A 92 4.14 13.94 -3.91
CA TYR A 92 2.74 14.30 -3.69
C TYR A 92 1.89 13.04 -3.58
N SER A 93 1.36 12.79 -2.39
CA SER A 93 0.49 11.65 -2.07
C SER A 93 -0.92 12.18 -1.82
N ILE A 94 -1.90 11.68 -2.57
CA ILE A 94 -3.29 12.12 -2.44
C ILE A 94 -4.16 11.02 -1.84
N ASN A 95 -5.16 11.42 -1.07
CA ASN A 95 -6.25 10.53 -0.67
C ASN A 95 -7.61 11.07 -1.18
N PRO A 96 -8.14 10.53 -2.28
CA PRO A 96 -9.44 10.93 -2.81
C PRO A 96 -10.64 10.29 -2.07
N ASN A 97 -10.40 9.33 -1.16
CA ASN A 97 -11.46 8.45 -0.65
C ASN A 97 -12.15 8.98 0.63
N SER A 98 -11.57 9.97 1.29
CA SER A 98 -12.17 10.58 2.48
C SER A 98 -13.52 11.21 2.13
N GLY A 99 -14.62 10.67 2.66
CA GLY A 99 -15.97 11.17 2.37
C GLY A 99 -16.45 11.04 0.92
N THR A 100 -15.70 10.35 0.05
CA THR A 100 -16.06 10.12 -1.36
C THR A 100 -15.76 8.67 -1.75
N VAL A 101 -16.70 8.02 -2.45
CA VAL A 101 -16.47 6.67 -3.01
C VAL A 101 -16.02 6.80 -4.45
N ILE A 102 -14.77 6.44 -4.72
CA ILE A 102 -14.21 6.46 -6.07
C ILE A 102 -14.64 5.19 -6.82
N PRO A 103 -15.19 5.29 -8.04
CA PRO A 103 -15.45 4.12 -8.86
C PRO A 103 -14.16 3.32 -9.07
N PRO A 104 -14.16 1.99 -8.87
CA PRO A 104 -12.95 1.17 -8.83
C PRO A 104 -12.14 1.21 -10.14
N ASN A 105 -12.77 1.56 -11.26
CA ASN A 105 -12.14 1.70 -12.57
C ASN A 105 -11.56 3.10 -12.86
N ARG A 106 -11.57 4.02 -11.88
CA ARG A 106 -11.22 5.44 -12.09
C ARG A 106 -9.96 5.91 -11.36
N TYR A 107 -9.26 5.09 -10.57
CA TYR A 107 -8.04 5.53 -9.88
C TYR A 107 -6.92 5.97 -10.84
N ASP A 108 -6.85 5.39 -12.04
CA ASP A 108 -5.91 5.83 -13.09
C ASP A 108 -6.14 7.29 -13.53
N SER A 109 -7.29 7.91 -13.22
CA SER A 109 -7.57 9.33 -13.52
C SER A 109 -6.62 10.29 -12.78
N PHE A 110 -5.99 9.85 -11.69
CA PHE A 110 -5.02 10.63 -10.92
C PHE A 110 -3.58 10.52 -11.46
N THR A 111 -3.36 9.76 -12.52
CA THR A 111 -2.05 9.66 -13.18
C THR A 111 -1.60 11.04 -13.67
N GLY A 112 -0.38 11.44 -13.31
CA GLY A 112 0.15 12.76 -13.64
C GLY A 112 -0.35 13.91 -12.75
N VAL A 113 -1.34 13.65 -11.88
CA VAL A 113 -1.77 14.56 -10.81
C VAL A 113 -0.88 14.39 -9.58
N ALA A 114 -0.70 13.16 -9.13
CA ALA A 114 0.06 12.83 -7.92
C ALA A 114 1.12 11.75 -8.17
N THR A 115 2.06 11.61 -7.24
CA THR A 115 3.04 10.51 -7.25
C THR A 115 2.42 9.20 -6.76
N MET A 116 1.41 9.28 -5.89
CA MET A 116 0.62 8.14 -5.46
C MET A 116 -0.81 8.57 -5.13
N THR A 117 -1.77 7.67 -5.32
CA THR A 117 -3.16 7.87 -4.91
C THR A 117 -3.61 6.73 -4.03
N ARG A 118 -4.27 7.06 -2.92
CA ARG A 118 -4.99 6.05 -2.13
C ARG A 118 -6.05 5.38 -2.99
N VAL A 119 -6.15 4.05 -2.93
CA VAL A 119 -7.08 3.24 -3.73
C VAL A 119 -8.22 2.61 -2.92
N SER A 120 -8.39 3.09 -1.69
CA SER A 120 -9.41 2.63 -0.77
C SER A 120 -9.62 3.62 0.37
N GLN A 121 -10.66 3.35 1.16
CA GLN A 121 -10.81 3.95 2.48
C GLN A 121 -9.70 3.51 3.45
N ASP A 122 -9.69 4.12 4.63
CA ASP A 122 -8.65 3.93 5.64
C ASP A 122 -8.62 2.49 6.17
N LEU A 123 -7.39 1.98 6.34
CA LEU A 123 -7.14 0.71 6.99
C LEU A 123 -7.21 0.84 8.51
N VAL A 124 -7.67 -0.23 9.15
CA VAL A 124 -7.58 -0.44 10.60
C VAL A 124 -6.79 -1.72 10.90
N PRO A 125 -6.14 -1.85 12.08
CA PRO A 125 -5.36 -3.03 12.47
C PRO A 125 -6.27 -4.22 12.81
N ALA A 126 -7.03 -4.71 11.83
CA ALA A 126 -7.94 -5.83 11.96
C ALA A 126 -7.86 -6.73 10.73
N TRP A 127 -8.06 -8.03 10.93
CA TRP A 127 -8.02 -8.97 9.81
C TRP A 127 -9.12 -8.69 8.78
N GLY A 128 -10.35 -8.43 9.25
CA GLY A 128 -11.47 -7.89 8.49
C GLY A 128 -12.11 -6.70 9.21
N ALA A 129 -12.84 -5.89 8.46
CA ALA A 129 -13.52 -4.70 8.94
C ALA A 129 -14.69 -5.03 9.87
N ILE A 130 -15.11 -4.02 10.62
CA ILE A 130 -16.31 -4.04 11.45
C ILE A 130 -17.16 -2.81 11.18
N ASP A 131 -18.47 -2.95 11.40
CA ASP A 131 -19.51 -1.93 11.23
C ASP A 131 -19.29 -0.64 12.07
N ALA A 132 -18.32 -0.62 13.01
CA ALA A 132 -18.11 0.51 13.92
C ALA A 132 -17.68 1.81 13.21
N TYR A 133 -17.03 1.68 12.05
CA TYR A 133 -16.73 2.76 11.15
C TYR A 133 -17.16 2.30 9.77
N ASP A 134 -18.39 2.64 9.34
CA ASP A 134 -19.07 2.22 8.08
C ASP A 134 -18.21 2.28 6.79
N THR A 135 -17.01 2.86 6.86
CA THR A 135 -16.09 3.01 5.73
C THR A 135 -14.69 2.43 5.95
N SER A 136 -14.29 1.99 7.15
CA SER A 136 -12.92 1.49 7.40
C SER A 136 -12.72 0.05 6.92
N LEU A 137 -11.48 -0.32 6.59
CA LEU A 137 -11.13 -1.60 6.00
C LEU A 137 -10.19 -2.43 6.88
N GLY A 138 -10.41 -3.73 6.98
CA GLY A 138 -9.40 -4.69 7.39
C GLY A 138 -8.57 -5.20 6.21
N ILE A 139 -7.64 -6.10 6.48
CA ILE A 139 -6.73 -6.65 5.46
C ILE A 139 -7.49 -7.44 4.38
N VAL A 140 -8.48 -8.26 4.75
CA VAL A 140 -9.26 -9.03 3.77
C VAL A 140 -10.21 -8.16 2.95
N ASP A 141 -10.64 -7.01 3.45
CA ASP A 141 -11.47 -6.06 2.70
C ASP A 141 -10.64 -5.32 1.65
N ALA A 142 -9.41 -4.90 2.01
CA ALA A 142 -8.46 -4.34 1.05
C ALA A 142 -8.15 -5.36 -0.07
N LEU A 143 -7.96 -6.63 0.28
CA LEU A 143 -7.81 -7.73 -0.68
C LEU A 143 -9.03 -7.90 -1.58
N ALA A 144 -10.24 -7.88 -1.01
CA ALA A 144 -11.48 -8.00 -1.77
C ALA A 144 -11.68 -6.81 -2.72
N ASN A 145 -11.36 -5.59 -2.28
CA ASN A 145 -11.44 -4.38 -3.10
C ASN A 145 -10.44 -4.45 -4.27
N ALA A 146 -9.20 -4.85 -4.01
CA ALA A 146 -8.15 -4.98 -5.03
C ALA A 146 -8.49 -6.06 -6.08
N ALA A 147 -9.06 -7.18 -5.65
CA ALA A 147 -9.51 -8.27 -6.54
C ALA A 147 -10.90 -8.03 -7.15
N GLY A 148 -11.55 -6.93 -6.79
CA GLY A 148 -12.93 -6.62 -7.16
C GLY A 148 -13.11 -6.38 -8.65
N PRO A 149 -14.32 -6.65 -9.19
CA PRO A 149 -14.60 -6.45 -10.60
C PRO A 149 -14.40 -4.99 -11.01
N GLY A 150 -13.61 -4.78 -12.06
CA GLY A 150 -13.34 -3.45 -12.60
C GLY A 150 -12.35 -2.61 -11.79
N PHE A 151 -11.73 -3.16 -10.72
CA PHE A 151 -10.64 -2.47 -10.05
C PHE A 151 -9.50 -2.17 -11.03
N ARG A 152 -9.12 -0.89 -11.09
CA ARG A 152 -8.09 -0.41 -11.98
C ARG A 152 -7.31 0.73 -11.32
N CYS A 153 -6.14 0.36 -10.83
CA CYS A 153 -5.04 1.26 -10.56
C CYS A 153 -3.77 0.61 -11.13
N THR A 154 -3.11 1.31 -12.05
CA THR A 154 -1.98 0.79 -12.80
C THR A 154 -0.72 1.53 -12.36
N PRO A 155 0.19 0.90 -11.60
CA PRO A 155 1.49 1.48 -11.30
C PRO A 155 2.23 1.85 -12.58
N GLN A 156 2.79 3.06 -12.61
CA GLN A 156 3.58 3.58 -13.73
C GLN A 156 4.77 4.37 -13.19
N PRO A 157 5.81 4.68 -14.00
CA PRO A 157 6.88 5.54 -13.56
C PRO A 157 6.35 6.89 -13.02
N GLY A 158 6.51 7.10 -11.71
CA GLY A 158 6.03 8.30 -11.03
C GLY A 158 4.56 8.28 -10.59
N PHE A 159 3.89 7.12 -10.61
CA PHE A 159 2.54 6.93 -10.10
C PHE A 159 2.38 5.56 -9.42
N PHE A 160 2.00 5.54 -8.14
CA PHE A 160 1.82 4.32 -7.34
C PHE A 160 0.41 4.24 -6.76
N CYS A 161 -0.09 3.01 -6.65
CA CYS A 161 -1.36 2.70 -6.01
C CYS A 161 -1.13 2.51 -4.52
N ASP A 162 -1.71 3.38 -3.69
CA ASP A 162 -1.53 3.39 -2.25
C ASP A 162 -2.69 2.65 -1.56
N TYR A 163 -2.40 1.48 -1.02
CA TYR A 163 -3.37 0.65 -0.30
C TYR A 163 -3.51 1.07 1.18
N ASP A 164 -3.01 2.25 1.54
CA ASP A 164 -2.88 2.79 2.90
C ASP A 164 -1.71 2.19 3.68
N MET A 165 -1.48 2.75 4.87
CA MET A 165 -0.38 2.40 5.75
C MET A 165 -0.32 0.91 6.13
N LEU A 166 0.88 0.44 6.49
CA LEU A 166 1.06 -0.83 7.15
C LEU A 166 0.54 -0.74 8.59
N VAL A 167 -0.41 -1.60 8.93
CA VAL A 167 -1.02 -1.69 10.28
C VAL A 167 -0.45 -2.85 11.09
N ALA A 168 0.48 -3.61 10.51
CA ALA A 168 1.29 -4.63 11.20
C ALA A 168 1.97 -4.05 12.46
N GLY A 169 1.67 -4.65 13.62
CA GLY A 169 2.19 -4.19 14.92
C GLY A 169 1.62 -2.85 15.41
N ALA A 170 0.61 -2.29 14.75
CA ALA A 170 -0.13 -1.16 15.29
C ALA A 170 -1.05 -1.63 16.44
N PRO A 171 -1.27 -0.79 17.47
CA PRO A 171 -2.17 -1.13 18.56
C PRO A 171 -3.63 -1.13 18.10
N GLN A 172 -4.51 -1.74 18.89
CA GLN A 172 -5.95 -1.65 18.70
C GLN A 172 -6.42 -0.19 18.62
N VAL A 173 -7.36 0.10 17.73
CA VAL A 173 -7.98 1.43 17.60
C VAL A 173 -9.18 1.52 18.55
N ALA A 174 -9.29 2.61 19.31
CA ALA A 174 -10.42 2.84 20.19
C ALA A 174 -11.74 2.84 19.41
N GLY A 175 -12.76 2.16 19.93
CA GLY A 175 -14.04 1.96 19.22
C GLY A 175 -14.07 0.73 18.29
N ILE A 176 -12.94 0.05 18.10
CA ILE A 176 -12.85 -1.21 17.35
C ILE A 176 -12.59 -2.35 18.33
N ASP A 177 -13.62 -3.14 18.64
CA ASP A 177 -13.52 -4.31 19.52
C ASP A 177 -13.02 -5.56 18.79
N LEU A 178 -11.91 -5.41 18.06
CA LEU A 178 -11.15 -6.51 17.46
C LEU A 178 -9.68 -6.47 17.93
N PRO A 179 -9.03 -7.63 18.09
CA PRO A 179 -7.60 -7.66 18.38
C PRO A 179 -6.79 -7.03 17.24
N PRO A 180 -5.64 -6.41 17.54
CA PRO A 180 -4.70 -6.00 16.51
C PRO A 180 -4.19 -7.23 15.74
N LEU A 181 -3.62 -6.99 14.55
CA LEU A 181 -3.09 -8.08 13.73
C LEU A 181 -2.08 -8.93 14.49
N ASN A 182 -2.24 -10.24 14.44
CA ASN A 182 -1.21 -11.18 14.87
C ASN A 182 -0.07 -11.25 13.83
N THR A 183 0.99 -12.02 14.11
CA THR A 183 2.16 -12.14 13.23
C THR A 183 1.82 -12.72 11.86
N ALA A 184 0.89 -13.68 11.77
CA ALA A 184 0.48 -14.30 10.51
C ALA A 184 -0.31 -13.31 9.64
N GLU A 185 -1.25 -12.58 10.25
CA GLU A 185 -2.02 -11.53 9.58
C GLU A 185 -1.12 -10.36 9.13
N SER A 186 -0.15 -9.97 9.97
CA SER A 186 0.87 -8.98 9.63
C SER A 186 1.74 -9.43 8.45
N ARG A 187 2.10 -10.73 8.40
CA ARG A 187 2.82 -11.33 7.27
C ARG A 187 1.98 -11.29 5.99
N ALA A 188 0.69 -11.55 6.10
CA ALA A 188 -0.24 -11.45 4.98
C ALA A 188 -0.37 -10.02 4.44
N GLN A 189 -0.51 -9.01 5.32
CA GLN A 189 -0.50 -7.61 4.88
C GLN A 189 0.79 -7.30 4.13
N LEU A 190 1.95 -7.55 4.74
CA LEU A 190 3.24 -7.22 4.12
C LEU A 190 3.47 -7.94 2.79
N ALA A 191 3.06 -9.21 2.68
CA ALA A 191 3.13 -9.96 1.43
C ALA A 191 2.32 -9.29 0.31
N LEU A 192 1.06 -8.94 0.60
CA LEU A 192 0.16 -8.32 -0.36
C LEU A 192 0.64 -6.92 -0.78
N TRP A 193 1.06 -6.08 0.17
CA TRP A 193 1.52 -4.72 -0.14
C TRP A 193 2.76 -4.73 -1.01
N ALA A 194 3.74 -5.58 -0.66
CA ALA A 194 4.95 -5.74 -1.45
C ALA A 194 4.63 -6.26 -2.85
N GLU A 195 3.72 -7.25 -2.98
CA GLU A 195 3.29 -7.79 -4.26
C GLU A 195 2.56 -6.77 -5.13
N TRP A 196 1.69 -5.95 -4.54
CA TRP A 196 0.99 -4.88 -5.26
C TRP A 196 1.89 -3.68 -5.59
N GLY A 197 3.09 -3.60 -5.01
CA GLY A 197 3.97 -2.44 -5.14
C GLY A 197 3.38 -1.19 -4.47
N SER A 198 2.66 -1.39 -3.36
CA SER A 198 2.09 -0.31 -2.55
C SER A 198 3.19 0.39 -1.76
N PRO A 199 3.10 1.70 -1.50
CA PRO A 199 3.98 2.36 -0.55
C PRO A 199 4.01 1.63 0.80
N LEU A 200 5.22 1.28 1.27
CA LEU A 200 5.43 0.64 2.56
C LEU A 200 5.66 1.69 3.65
N ILE A 201 4.58 2.34 4.10
CA ILE A 201 4.60 3.35 5.16
C ILE A 201 4.13 2.71 6.47
N ALA A 202 5.03 2.58 7.45
CA ALA A 202 4.71 1.98 8.75
C ALA A 202 3.77 2.89 9.57
N GLY A 203 2.60 2.37 9.95
CA GLY A 203 1.61 3.03 10.79
C GLY A 203 1.67 2.67 12.29
N ASN A 204 2.75 2.04 12.73
CA ASN A 204 2.94 1.57 14.10
C ASN A 204 3.94 2.42 14.90
N ASP A 205 4.06 2.15 16.20
CA ASP A 205 5.08 2.79 17.05
C ASP A 205 6.45 2.14 16.85
N LEU A 206 7.32 2.81 16.10
CA LEU A 206 8.69 2.33 15.84
C LEU A 206 9.56 2.23 17.10
N THR A 207 9.19 2.89 18.21
CA THR A 207 9.96 2.86 19.46
C THR A 207 9.62 1.66 20.34
N HIS A 208 8.46 1.03 20.12
CA HIS A 208 7.97 -0.14 20.86
C HIS A 208 7.45 -1.24 19.93
N MET A 209 8.17 -1.48 18.83
CA MET A 209 7.79 -2.48 17.84
C MET A 209 8.21 -3.90 18.29
N PRO A 210 7.31 -4.90 18.24
CA PRO A 210 7.68 -6.30 18.43
C PRO A 210 8.74 -6.78 17.42
N GLU A 211 9.68 -7.64 17.85
CA GLU A 211 10.80 -8.07 17.01
C GLU A 211 10.36 -8.89 15.79
N ASP A 212 9.28 -9.66 15.90
CA ASP A 212 8.70 -10.40 14.79
C ASP A 212 8.14 -9.47 13.71
N ILE A 213 7.48 -8.38 14.10
CA ILE A 213 7.04 -7.31 13.18
C ILE A 213 8.24 -6.59 12.57
N ARG A 214 9.24 -6.26 13.40
CA ARG A 214 10.48 -5.63 12.93
C ARG A 214 11.17 -6.49 11.87
N ALA A 215 11.26 -7.79 12.09
CA ALA A 215 11.85 -8.74 11.15
C ALA A 215 11.11 -8.77 9.81
N LEU A 216 9.78 -8.61 9.80
CA LEU A 216 9.00 -8.46 8.56
C LEU A 216 9.34 -7.17 7.83
N LEU A 217 9.32 -6.02 8.52
CA LEU A 217 9.55 -4.70 7.91
C LEU A 217 10.94 -4.52 7.32
N ILE A 218 11.97 -5.20 7.87
CA ILE A 218 13.35 -5.13 7.37
C ILE A 218 13.74 -6.31 6.48
N ASN A 219 12.79 -7.18 6.12
CA ASN A 219 13.06 -8.35 5.29
C ASN A 219 13.51 -7.91 3.88
N ARG A 220 14.78 -8.17 3.55
CA ARG A 220 15.39 -7.71 2.30
C ARG A 220 14.80 -8.34 1.06
N ASP A 221 14.36 -9.60 1.13
CA ASP A 221 13.75 -10.28 -0.01
C ASP A 221 12.34 -9.74 -0.28
N LEU A 222 11.59 -9.37 0.76
CA LEU A 222 10.29 -8.71 0.64
C LEU A 222 10.44 -7.30 0.05
N LEU A 223 11.35 -6.51 0.60
CA LEU A 223 11.63 -5.16 0.11
C LEU A 223 12.15 -5.17 -1.34
N ALA A 224 12.91 -6.20 -1.73
CA ALA A 224 13.38 -6.34 -3.11
C ALA A 224 12.24 -6.64 -4.11
N ILE A 225 11.17 -7.31 -3.67
CA ILE A 225 9.97 -7.53 -4.49
C ILE A 225 9.20 -6.21 -4.62
N ASP A 226 8.95 -5.52 -3.51
CA ASP A 226 8.27 -4.21 -3.52
C ASP A 226 8.99 -3.18 -4.40
N GLN A 227 10.32 -3.09 -4.27
CA GLN A 227 11.16 -2.12 -4.98
C GLN A 227 11.61 -2.60 -6.37
N ASP A 228 10.97 -3.63 -6.94
CA ASP A 228 11.38 -4.17 -8.24
C ASP A 228 11.28 -3.13 -9.36
N SER A 229 12.35 -3.04 -10.15
CA SER A 229 12.50 -2.01 -11.18
C SER A 229 11.55 -2.13 -12.36
N LEU A 230 10.96 -3.30 -12.61
CA LEU A 230 9.99 -3.49 -13.69
C LEU A 230 8.67 -2.78 -13.39
N ARG A 231 8.34 -2.62 -12.10
CA ARG A 231 7.10 -1.97 -11.63
C ARG A 231 5.85 -2.54 -12.31
N ALA A 232 5.88 -3.85 -12.60
CA ALA A 232 4.75 -4.51 -13.22
C ALA A 232 3.54 -4.48 -12.28
N SER A 233 2.32 -4.48 -12.83
CA SER A 233 1.12 -4.68 -12.04
C SER A 233 1.05 -6.13 -11.57
N ALA A 234 0.72 -6.33 -10.30
CA ALA A 234 0.29 -7.64 -9.82
C ALA A 234 -1.07 -8.00 -10.42
N THR A 235 -1.25 -9.28 -10.72
CA THR A 235 -2.48 -9.81 -11.27
C THR A 235 -3.04 -10.89 -10.36
N ALA A 236 -4.30 -10.76 -9.96
CA ALA A 236 -5.02 -11.79 -9.24
C ALA A 236 -5.25 -12.99 -10.16
N LEU A 237 -4.97 -14.20 -9.67
CA LEU A 237 -5.19 -15.41 -10.43
C LEU A 237 -6.70 -15.69 -10.58
N ALA A 238 -7.15 -15.87 -11.82
CA ALA A 238 -8.55 -16.17 -12.11
C ALA A 238 -9.03 -17.42 -11.35
N GLY A 239 -10.20 -17.31 -10.72
CA GLY A 239 -10.81 -18.41 -9.96
C GLY A 239 -10.22 -18.64 -8.56
N SER A 240 -9.20 -17.90 -8.14
CA SER A 240 -8.66 -18.01 -6.77
C SER A 240 -9.46 -17.23 -5.72
N GLY A 241 -10.51 -16.50 -6.13
CA GLY A 241 -11.23 -15.59 -5.23
C GLY A 241 -10.36 -14.45 -4.70
N GLY A 242 -9.34 -14.03 -5.45
CA GLY A 242 -8.46 -12.92 -5.08
C GLY A 242 -7.35 -13.28 -4.08
N THR A 243 -7.22 -14.55 -3.66
CA THR A 243 -6.22 -14.95 -2.65
C THR A 243 -4.85 -15.31 -3.21
N ILE A 244 -4.69 -15.32 -4.53
CA ILE A 244 -3.42 -15.63 -5.20
C ILE A 244 -3.12 -14.51 -6.17
N TRP A 245 -1.94 -13.92 -6.04
CA TRP A 245 -1.45 -12.86 -6.90
C TRP A 245 -0.11 -13.24 -7.48
N THR A 246 0.14 -12.77 -8.70
CA THR A 246 1.41 -13.00 -9.39
C THR A 246 1.87 -11.72 -10.06
N ARG A 247 3.19 -11.49 -10.05
CA ARG A 247 3.81 -10.34 -10.69
C ARG A 247 5.17 -10.71 -11.29
N PRO A 248 5.41 -10.46 -12.59
CA PRO A 248 6.74 -10.60 -13.15
C PRO A 248 7.69 -9.54 -12.56
N LEU A 249 8.95 -9.93 -12.32
CA LEU A 249 10.00 -9.06 -11.81
C LEU A 249 11.06 -8.79 -12.88
N GLY A 250 11.80 -7.68 -12.74
CA GLY A 250 12.76 -7.21 -13.74
C GLY A 250 13.95 -8.13 -13.98
N ASP A 251 14.21 -9.06 -13.07
CA ASP A 251 15.26 -10.07 -13.19
C ASP A 251 14.81 -11.37 -13.89
N GLY A 252 13.59 -11.39 -14.42
CA GLY A 252 12.98 -12.56 -15.08
C GLY A 252 12.40 -13.61 -14.13
N SER A 253 12.37 -13.35 -12.82
CA SER A 253 11.58 -14.15 -11.87
C SER A 253 10.14 -13.65 -11.78
N THR A 254 9.30 -14.39 -11.06
CA THR A 254 7.90 -14.07 -10.77
C THR A 254 7.72 -14.07 -9.25
N ALA A 255 7.21 -12.98 -8.71
CA ALA A 255 6.69 -12.96 -7.35
C ALA A 255 5.29 -13.58 -7.32
N ILE A 256 5.00 -14.34 -6.26
CA ILE A 256 3.72 -15.02 -6.07
C ILE A 256 3.32 -14.88 -4.62
N VAL A 257 2.14 -14.30 -4.37
CA VAL A 257 1.51 -14.30 -3.05
C VAL A 257 0.38 -15.32 -3.02
N ILE A 258 0.30 -16.06 -1.91
CA ILE A 258 -0.80 -16.96 -1.59
C ILE A 258 -1.26 -16.60 -0.18
N VAL A 259 -2.55 -16.27 -0.03
CA VAL A 259 -3.17 -15.90 1.25
C VAL A 259 -4.17 -16.97 1.67
N ASN A 260 -4.10 -17.40 2.93
CA ASN A 260 -5.19 -18.15 3.55
C ASN A 260 -6.10 -17.17 4.29
N ARG A 261 -7.36 -17.08 3.87
CA ARG A 261 -8.37 -16.22 4.53
C ARG A 261 -9.11 -16.93 5.65
N ASP A 262 -9.02 -18.25 5.71
CA ASP A 262 -9.83 -19.06 6.60
C ASP A 262 -9.25 -19.08 8.02
N ASP A 263 -10.12 -19.31 9.01
CA ASP A 263 -9.78 -19.45 10.43
C ASP A 263 -9.03 -20.74 10.78
N VAL A 264 -8.73 -21.58 9.78
CA VAL A 264 -8.04 -22.86 9.94
C VAL A 264 -6.90 -22.99 8.95
N ALA A 265 -5.93 -23.84 9.27
CA ALA A 265 -4.83 -24.11 8.36
C ALA A 265 -5.33 -24.77 7.07
N GLN A 266 -4.88 -24.26 5.93
CA GLN A 266 -5.25 -24.77 4.61
C GLN A 266 -4.04 -25.32 3.85
N PRO A 267 -4.14 -26.55 3.29
CA PRO A 267 -3.13 -27.05 2.38
C PRO A 267 -3.21 -26.29 1.05
N PHE A 268 -2.06 -25.97 0.48
CA PHE A 268 -1.97 -25.39 -0.84
C PHE A 268 -1.18 -26.29 -1.78
N ARG A 269 -1.72 -26.49 -2.99
CA ARG A 269 -1.05 -27.21 -4.07
C ARG A 269 -1.44 -26.62 -5.42
N ALA A 270 -0.47 -26.20 -6.20
CA ALA A 270 -0.70 -25.75 -7.57
C ALA A 270 0.46 -26.15 -8.49
N ALA A 271 0.15 -26.42 -9.76
CA ALA A 271 1.18 -26.50 -10.80
C ALA A 271 1.73 -25.10 -11.08
N PHE A 272 3.02 -24.94 -11.35
CA PHE A 272 3.59 -23.63 -11.69
C PHE A 272 2.95 -23.02 -12.95
N SER A 273 2.55 -23.85 -13.91
CA SER A 273 1.79 -23.40 -15.08
C SER A 273 0.43 -22.80 -14.72
N ALA A 274 -0.23 -23.30 -13.67
CA ALA A 274 -1.48 -22.74 -13.18
C ALA A 274 -1.27 -21.42 -12.41
N LEU A 275 -0.05 -21.17 -11.94
CA LEU A 275 0.37 -19.89 -11.35
C LEU A 275 0.91 -18.91 -12.41
N GLY A 276 0.69 -19.17 -13.70
CA GLY A 276 1.10 -18.28 -14.78
C GLY A 276 2.60 -18.31 -15.12
N LEU A 277 3.39 -19.25 -14.58
CA LEU A 277 4.80 -19.35 -14.91
C LEU A 277 5.03 -19.97 -16.29
N PRO A 278 6.15 -19.60 -16.97
CA PRO A 278 6.52 -20.21 -18.25
C PRO A 278 6.76 -21.71 -18.11
N LYS A 279 6.64 -22.43 -19.23
CA LYS A 279 6.95 -23.87 -19.29
C LYS A 279 8.42 -24.10 -18.97
N ALA A 280 8.69 -24.85 -17.91
CA ALA A 280 10.01 -25.34 -17.53
C ALA A 280 9.88 -26.66 -16.77
N ARG A 281 10.99 -27.42 -16.70
CA ARG A 281 11.03 -28.68 -15.95
C ARG A 281 11.33 -28.49 -14.46
N ARG A 282 11.98 -27.38 -14.12
CA ARG A 282 12.42 -27.04 -12.77
C ARG A 282 12.31 -25.54 -12.53
N PHE A 283 12.07 -25.19 -11.28
CA PHE A 283 11.96 -23.80 -10.82
C PHE A 283 12.76 -23.63 -9.54
N ASP A 284 13.57 -22.58 -9.49
CA ASP A 284 14.16 -22.09 -8.26
C ASP A 284 13.06 -21.33 -7.50
N VAL A 285 12.83 -21.71 -6.25
CA VAL A 285 11.82 -21.12 -5.37
C VAL A 285 12.51 -20.60 -4.12
N LEU A 286 12.32 -19.32 -3.84
CA LEU A 286 12.63 -18.68 -2.56
C LEU A 286 11.32 -18.41 -1.82
N ASP A 287 11.19 -18.93 -0.60
CA ASP A 287 10.20 -18.46 0.36
C ASP A 287 10.78 -17.24 1.08
N VAL A 288 10.14 -16.09 0.89
CA VAL A 288 10.65 -14.79 1.33
C VAL A 288 10.69 -14.67 2.85
N PHE A 289 9.79 -15.35 3.57
CA PHE A 289 9.70 -15.20 5.02
C PHE A 289 10.60 -16.17 5.76
N SER A 290 10.74 -17.41 5.28
CA SER A 290 11.65 -18.39 5.88
C SER A 290 13.08 -18.30 5.35
N GLY A 291 13.30 -17.62 4.22
CA GLY A 291 14.58 -17.57 3.51
C GLY A 291 14.95 -18.90 2.83
N GLN A 292 14.07 -19.91 2.90
CA GLN A 292 14.36 -21.22 2.33
C GLN A 292 14.37 -21.16 0.81
N ARG A 293 15.43 -21.72 0.23
CA ARG A 293 15.59 -21.91 -1.22
C ARG A 293 15.44 -23.38 -1.56
N SER A 294 14.71 -23.68 -2.62
CA SER A 294 14.53 -25.04 -3.11
C SER A 294 14.40 -25.07 -4.63
N VAL A 295 14.71 -26.23 -5.22
CA VAL A 295 14.39 -26.52 -6.61
C VAL A 295 13.15 -27.40 -6.64
N GLN A 296 12.08 -26.90 -7.25
CA GLN A 296 10.82 -27.62 -7.42
C GLN A 296 10.67 -28.04 -8.89
N GLN A 297 9.96 -29.14 -9.14
CA GLN A 297 9.69 -29.59 -10.51
C GLN A 297 8.44 -28.88 -11.08
N LEU A 298 7.28 -29.54 -11.10
CA LEU A 298 6.09 -29.00 -11.78
C LEU A 298 5.07 -28.38 -10.83
N THR A 299 5.18 -28.64 -9.53
CA THR A 299 4.15 -28.32 -8.54
C THR A 299 4.77 -27.72 -7.31
N TYR A 300 4.17 -26.66 -6.80
CA TYR A 300 4.45 -26.12 -5.48
C TYR A 300 3.44 -26.67 -4.46
N ARG A 301 3.91 -26.98 -3.26
CA ARG A 301 3.11 -27.50 -2.14
C ARG A 301 3.53 -26.82 -0.86
N THR A 302 2.55 -26.42 -0.06
CA THR A 302 2.78 -25.85 1.28
C THR A 302 1.51 -25.99 2.12
N SER A 303 1.59 -25.61 3.39
CA SER A 303 0.44 -25.40 4.27
C SER A 303 0.53 -24.00 4.84
N LEU A 304 -0.58 -23.27 4.82
CA LEU A 304 -0.69 -21.94 5.41
C LEU A 304 -1.51 -22.05 6.70
N ALA A 305 -1.03 -21.44 7.78
CA ALA A 305 -1.81 -21.30 8.99
C ALA A 305 -3.04 -20.42 8.73
N ALA A 306 -3.98 -20.37 9.68
CA ALA A 306 -5.09 -19.43 9.63
C ALA A 306 -4.58 -18.00 9.44
N HIS A 307 -5.19 -17.28 8.51
CA HIS A 307 -4.90 -15.86 8.22
C HIS A 307 -3.44 -15.55 7.79
N ASP A 308 -2.68 -16.57 7.39
CA ASP A 308 -1.27 -16.44 7.03
C ASP A 308 -1.09 -16.28 5.51
N ALA A 309 0.11 -15.88 5.10
CA ALA A 309 0.51 -15.82 3.70
C ALA A 309 1.85 -16.48 3.42
N ARG A 310 2.05 -16.81 2.14
CA ARG A 310 3.36 -17.06 1.55
C ARG A 310 3.61 -16.02 0.47
N LEU A 311 4.82 -15.46 0.49
CA LEU A 311 5.37 -14.68 -0.61
C LEU A 311 6.55 -15.45 -1.15
N LEU A 312 6.50 -15.78 -2.44
CA LEU A 312 7.50 -16.57 -3.13
C LEU A 312 8.14 -15.73 -4.22
N ARG A 313 9.43 -15.92 -4.44
CA ARG A 313 10.11 -15.51 -5.67
C ARG A 313 10.51 -16.75 -6.43
N VAL A 314 9.99 -16.91 -7.63
CA VAL A 314 10.12 -18.14 -8.42
C VAL A 314 10.73 -17.84 -9.78
N ARG A 315 11.77 -18.58 -10.16
CA ARG A 315 12.41 -18.45 -11.47
C ARG A 315 12.43 -19.80 -12.18
N ALA A 316 12.01 -19.81 -13.44
CA ALA A 316 12.18 -20.97 -14.30
C ALA A 316 13.67 -21.22 -14.56
N ILE A 317 14.10 -22.47 -14.35
CA ILE A 317 15.47 -22.89 -14.69
C ILE A 317 15.44 -23.35 -16.14
N GLY A 318 16.23 -22.70 -17.00
CA GLY A 318 16.39 -23.12 -18.39
C GLY A 318 16.91 -24.56 -18.47
N ASP A 319 16.43 -25.30 -19.46
CA ASP A 319 17.04 -26.57 -19.83
C ASP A 319 18.39 -26.23 -20.51
N GLN A 320 19.51 -26.47 -19.81
CA GLN A 320 20.82 -26.60 -20.47
C GLN A 320 20.90 -27.97 -21.15
#